data_AF-A0A397SZT6-F1
#
_entry.id   AF-A0A397SZT6-F1
#
_cell.length_a   1.000
_cell.length_b   1.000
_cell.length_c   1.000
_cell.angle_alpha   90.00
_cell.angle_beta   90.00
_cell.angle_gamma   90.00
#
_symmetry.space_group_name_H-M   'P 1'
#
loop_
_entity.id
_entity.type
_entity.pdbx_description
1 polymer ?
#
loop_
_entity_poly.entity_id
_entity_poly.type
_entity_poly.pdbx_seq_one_letter_code
_entity_poly.pdbx_strand_id
1 'polypeptide(L)'
;MTSQTEKSTAEEDSDIIEFLNRKLANLTVHSDATEVLGSNDGLPVCEVSTLLPQYSQEILSALHSNNTALRLAAVVRLRKYLSLQNVDERVDNVLSLNIIPLLIELLENFDDHLLQYETAWIITNIAAGSTQHTEALVAGGVTQHLIKVLSTSNNIEVQTQIIWALGNIAGDGVVFRHIILSAGVLDPLLYILSNYEIYDYMAVRITVWATANMCRGCRCSDPSWGLITPAFPILANMVQLNDAEIISDACWGMSRILNGTHKHREHALVSDSSLCRRLVDLLREDSLTSTVHLPVLRTLVNIASGAEKQTQAVIDAGALTVLTTSYLSTKNLTLRRDACLAVSNVAAGTYCQVNAVLNEPNLMENVVALLWDNDVKVVKEACWVLSNSTSLHDSGHINLILQYDILTPLLHHLRNPSTPQEIMNKLIDTLINILSVGDMSSSSPPPPSQNAYADQLAASGLVKALLIAHNHQGLSETIKEKIRSLLERWFYGYLHGNELGNDDDDGIDIASIEERVGRLRINMEGVDVF
;
A
#
# COMPACT_ATOMS: atom_id res chain seq x y z
N MET A 1 -17.08 -23.68 -1.87
CA MET A 1 -17.15 -22.68 -2.97
C MET A 1 -16.65 -21.36 -2.43
N THR A 2 -15.38 -21.08 -2.70
CA THR A 2 -14.60 -19.96 -2.15
C THR A 2 -14.48 -18.88 -3.21
N SER A 3 -15.23 -17.80 -3.09
CA SER A 3 -14.91 -16.55 -3.78
C SER A 3 -15.61 -15.38 -3.07
N GLN A 4 -14.83 -14.61 -2.34
CA GLN A 4 -14.95 -13.15 -2.16
C GLN A 4 -13.97 -12.78 -1.03
N THR A 5 -12.69 -12.67 -1.38
CA THR A 5 -11.77 -11.88 -0.56
C THR A 5 -12.11 -10.41 -0.78
N GLU A 6 -12.78 -9.84 0.22
CA GLU A 6 -13.15 -8.44 0.32
C GLU A 6 -11.92 -7.54 0.11
N LYS A 7 -12.13 -6.48 -0.66
CA LYS A 7 -11.14 -5.44 -0.95
C LYS A 7 -10.63 -4.85 0.36
N SER A 8 -9.31 -4.88 0.59
CA SER A 8 -8.72 -4.23 1.76
C SER A 8 -8.86 -2.72 1.63
N THR A 9 -9.60 -2.12 2.55
CA THR A 9 -9.82 -0.68 2.79
C THR A 9 -8.56 0.10 3.23
N ALA A 10 -7.38 -0.43 2.93
CA ALA A 10 -6.10 0.25 3.02
C ALA A 10 -5.84 1.22 1.85
N GLU A 11 -6.64 1.12 0.77
CA GLU A 11 -6.52 1.95 -0.44
C GLU A 11 -6.87 3.43 -0.12
N GLU A 12 -7.95 3.72 0.61
CA GLU A 12 -8.54 5.08 0.65
C GLU A 12 -7.69 6.20 1.31
N ASP A 13 -6.89 5.92 2.36
CA ASP A 13 -6.01 6.95 2.98
C ASP A 13 -4.60 6.97 2.36
N SER A 14 -4.15 5.82 1.82
CA SER A 14 -2.96 5.76 0.96
C SER A 14 -3.18 6.62 -0.27
N ASP A 15 -4.40 6.60 -0.80
CA ASP A 15 -4.78 7.21 -2.06
C ASP A 15 -4.55 8.71 -2.12
N ILE A 16 -4.56 9.49 -1.02
CA ILE A 16 -4.34 10.95 -1.10
C ILE A 16 -2.86 11.29 -1.34
N ILE A 17 -1.94 10.70 -0.56
CA ILE A 17 -0.49 10.87 -0.79
C ILE A 17 -0.11 10.20 -2.11
N GLU A 18 -0.71 9.03 -2.40
CA GLU A 18 -0.50 8.32 -3.65
C GLU A 18 -1.13 9.04 -4.85
N PHE A 19 -2.11 9.92 -4.67
CA PHE A 19 -2.72 10.78 -5.69
C PHE A 19 -1.84 12.00 -5.95
N LEU A 20 -1.32 12.63 -4.90
CA LEU A 20 -0.37 13.75 -5.03
C LEU A 20 0.93 13.34 -5.73
N ASN A 21 1.34 12.07 -5.61
CA ASN A 21 2.56 11.57 -6.24
C ASN A 21 2.39 11.02 -7.68
N ARG A 22 1.17 11.00 -8.27
CA ARG A 22 0.95 10.36 -9.60
C ARG A 22 1.63 11.12 -10.73
N LYS A 23 1.54 12.45 -10.68
CA LYS A 23 1.95 13.34 -11.75
C LYS A 23 2.88 14.39 -11.17
N LEU A 24 4.06 14.49 -11.77
CA LEU A 24 4.98 15.58 -11.47
C LEU A 24 4.70 16.70 -12.46
N ALA A 25 4.18 17.81 -11.95
CA ALA A 25 4.08 19.06 -12.69
C ALA A 25 5.31 19.93 -12.38
N ASN A 26 6.00 20.39 -13.43
CA ASN A 26 7.02 21.45 -13.44
C ASN A 26 7.95 21.54 -12.22
N LEU A 27 8.82 20.55 -12.04
CA LEU A 27 10.00 20.68 -11.15
C LEU A 27 11.06 21.65 -11.69
N THR A 28 10.90 22.18 -12.90
CA THR A 28 11.86 23.08 -13.54
C THR A 28 11.12 24.29 -14.13
N VAL A 29 11.40 25.48 -13.60
CA VAL A 29 11.02 26.82 -14.09
C VAL A 29 9.51 27.15 -14.05
N HIS A 30 9.08 27.83 -12.98
CA HIS A 30 7.88 28.66 -13.05
C HIS A 30 8.13 29.82 -14.03
N SER A 31 7.44 29.81 -15.18
CA SER A 31 7.39 30.98 -16.06
C SER A 31 6.57 32.07 -15.38
N ASP A 32 7.07 33.30 -15.33
CA ASP A 32 6.29 34.43 -14.83
C ASP A 32 5.15 34.71 -15.81
N ALA A 33 3.91 34.81 -15.34
CA ALA A 33 2.76 35.13 -16.18
C ALA A 33 2.91 36.49 -16.89
N THR A 34 3.68 37.41 -16.27
CA THR A 34 4.00 38.74 -16.79
C THR A 34 5.26 38.77 -17.66
N GLU A 35 5.93 37.62 -17.85
CA GLU A 35 7.06 37.52 -18.78
C GLU A 35 6.59 37.90 -20.18
N VAL A 36 7.30 38.86 -20.80
CA VAL A 36 7.02 39.27 -22.18
C VAL A 36 7.84 38.42 -23.13
N LEU A 37 7.14 37.69 -23.99
CA LEU A 37 7.73 36.89 -25.06
C LEU A 37 8.10 37.79 -26.23
N GLY A 38 9.38 37.88 -26.56
CA GLY A 38 9.86 38.41 -27.83
C GLY A 38 10.56 39.77 -27.78
N SER A 39 11.39 39.98 -28.81
CA SER A 39 11.86 41.27 -29.32
C SER A 39 12.53 41.13 -30.70
N ASN A 40 13.03 39.94 -31.08
CA ASN A 40 13.76 39.68 -32.33
C ASN A 40 13.55 38.28 -32.95
N ASP A 41 12.53 37.53 -32.54
CA ASP A 41 12.29 36.13 -32.96
C ASP A 41 11.24 35.99 -34.08
N GLY A 42 10.65 37.09 -34.56
CA GLY A 42 9.67 37.09 -35.65
C GLY A 42 8.24 36.70 -35.24
N LEU A 43 7.97 36.56 -33.94
CA LEU A 43 6.66 36.27 -33.37
C LEU A 43 6.09 37.49 -32.61
N PRO A 44 4.75 37.55 -32.38
CA PRO A 44 4.12 38.67 -31.68
C PRO A 44 4.74 38.95 -30.31
N VAL A 45 4.96 40.21 -29.96
CA VAL A 45 5.40 40.59 -28.61
C VAL A 45 4.18 40.60 -27.70
N CYS A 46 4.12 39.68 -26.74
CA CYS A 46 3.00 39.54 -25.82
C CYS A 46 3.42 38.94 -24.48
N GLU A 47 2.59 39.13 -23.45
CA GLU A 47 2.77 38.41 -22.18
C GLU A 47 2.50 36.91 -22.41
N VAL A 48 3.29 36.03 -21.77
CA VAL A 48 3.11 34.57 -21.86
C VAL A 48 1.64 34.21 -21.62
N SER A 49 1.00 34.81 -20.62
CA SER A 49 -0.39 34.51 -20.22
C SER A 49 -1.44 34.79 -21.30
N THR A 50 -1.12 35.63 -22.30
CA THR A 50 -2.02 36.06 -23.39
C THR A 50 -1.75 35.35 -24.71
N LEU A 51 -0.75 34.46 -24.77
CA LEU A 51 -0.31 33.84 -26.01
C LEU A 51 -1.44 33.14 -26.77
N LEU A 52 -2.18 32.28 -26.08
CA LEU A 52 -3.36 31.61 -26.63
C LEU A 52 -4.61 32.02 -25.82
N PRO A 53 -5.78 32.11 -26.49
CA PRO A 53 -6.01 31.82 -27.92
C PRO A 53 -5.64 32.96 -28.90
N GLN A 54 -5.23 34.12 -28.39
CA GLN A 54 -5.10 35.37 -29.14
C GLN A 54 -4.16 35.30 -30.36
N TYR A 55 -3.02 34.62 -30.25
CA TYR A 55 -1.99 34.53 -31.31
C TYR A 55 -1.87 33.13 -31.90
N SER A 56 -2.98 32.39 -31.93
CA SER A 56 -3.05 31.00 -32.43
C SER A 56 -2.54 30.87 -33.88
N GLN A 57 -2.94 31.77 -34.77
CA GLN A 57 -2.59 31.70 -36.18
C GLN A 57 -1.10 31.97 -36.42
N GLU A 58 -0.52 32.93 -35.71
CA GLU A 58 0.90 33.27 -35.79
C GLU A 58 1.76 32.13 -35.25
N ILE A 59 1.36 31.53 -34.13
CA ILE A 59 2.06 30.36 -33.56
C ILE A 59 1.98 29.16 -34.50
N LEU A 60 0.80 28.84 -35.04
CA LEU A 60 0.66 27.77 -36.04
C LEU A 60 1.52 28.03 -37.28
N SER A 61 1.51 29.26 -37.80
CA SER A 61 2.31 29.62 -38.98
C SER A 61 3.81 29.49 -38.71
N ALA A 62 4.27 29.84 -37.51
CA ALA A 62 5.65 29.70 -37.10
C ALA A 62 6.08 28.23 -36.92
N LEU A 63 5.21 27.39 -36.36
CA LEU A 63 5.50 25.95 -36.19
C LEU A 63 5.62 25.20 -37.53
N HIS A 64 4.86 25.61 -38.54
CA HIS A 64 4.92 25.08 -39.91
C HIS A 64 5.97 25.77 -40.80
N SER A 65 6.73 26.73 -40.27
CA SER A 65 7.76 27.42 -41.03
C SER A 65 8.96 26.52 -41.33
N ASN A 66 9.61 26.71 -42.46
CA ASN A 66 10.90 26.07 -42.76
C ASN A 66 12.07 26.71 -41.99
N ASN A 67 11.83 27.80 -41.25
CA ASN A 67 12.86 28.45 -40.43
C ASN A 67 12.93 27.78 -39.05
N THR A 68 14.00 27.00 -38.82
CA THR A 68 14.23 26.27 -37.55
C THR A 68 14.21 27.19 -36.33
N ALA A 69 14.80 28.38 -36.41
CA ALA A 69 14.81 29.32 -35.29
C ALA A 69 13.40 29.83 -34.95
N LEU A 70 12.57 30.05 -35.98
CA LEU A 70 11.18 30.46 -35.80
C LEU A 70 10.31 29.32 -35.24
N ARG A 71 10.52 28.08 -35.69
CA ARG A 71 9.86 26.88 -35.13
C ARG A 71 10.21 26.73 -33.65
N LEU A 72 11.50 26.76 -33.31
CA LEU A 72 11.98 26.64 -31.95
C LEU A 72 11.40 27.75 -31.05
N ALA A 73 11.39 29.00 -31.51
CA ALA A 73 10.79 30.10 -30.77
C ALA A 73 9.29 29.85 -30.48
N ALA A 74 8.53 29.32 -31.44
CA ALA A 74 7.14 28.97 -31.23
C ALA A 74 6.95 27.83 -30.20
N VAL A 75 7.77 26.78 -30.27
CA VAL A 75 7.74 25.66 -29.31
C VAL A 75 8.07 26.16 -27.89
N VAL A 76 9.14 26.96 -27.73
CA VAL A 76 9.51 27.53 -26.42
C VAL A 76 8.39 28.39 -25.84
N ARG A 77 7.74 29.22 -26.67
CA ARG A 77 6.61 30.05 -26.25
C ARG A 77 5.40 29.22 -25.80
N LEU A 78 5.07 28.16 -26.53
CA LEU A 78 4.03 27.21 -26.14
C LEU A 78 4.37 26.48 -24.84
N ARG A 79 5.61 26.03 -24.66
CA ARG A 79 6.05 25.41 -23.41
C ARG A 79 5.89 26.37 -22.23
N LYS A 80 6.36 27.62 -22.36
CA LYS A 80 6.20 28.66 -21.32
C LYS A 80 4.73 28.90 -20.99
N TYR A 81 3.88 29.00 -22.00
CA TYR A 81 2.43 29.12 -21.84
C TYR A 81 1.82 27.99 -21.03
N LEU A 82 2.20 26.75 -21.33
CA LEU A 82 1.75 25.54 -20.62
C LEU A 82 2.35 25.40 -19.22
N SER A 83 3.38 26.18 -18.88
CA SER A 83 4.02 26.14 -17.56
C SER A 83 3.35 27.07 -16.54
N LEU A 84 2.35 27.85 -16.98
CA LEU A 84 1.56 28.73 -16.13
C LEU A 84 0.49 27.96 -15.34
N GLN A 85 -0.15 28.66 -14.40
CA GLN A 85 -1.34 28.17 -13.70
C GLN A 85 -2.53 27.99 -14.66
N ASN A 86 -3.62 27.39 -14.17
CA ASN A 86 -4.81 26.97 -14.96
C ASN A 86 -4.45 25.93 -16.02
N VAL A 87 -3.71 24.90 -15.61
CA VAL A 87 -3.16 23.85 -16.50
C VAL A 87 -4.20 23.35 -17.50
N ASP A 88 -5.41 23.00 -17.04
CA ASP A 88 -6.42 22.40 -17.91
C ASP A 88 -6.84 23.32 -19.07
N GLU A 89 -7.18 24.58 -18.78
CA GLU A 89 -7.57 25.57 -19.80
C GLU A 89 -6.41 25.85 -20.77
N ARG A 90 -5.18 25.90 -20.28
CA ARG A 90 -3.99 26.13 -21.11
C ARG A 90 -3.74 24.93 -22.04
N VAL A 91 -3.89 23.72 -21.54
CA VAL A 91 -3.77 22.50 -22.35
C VAL A 91 -4.88 22.43 -23.39
N ASP A 92 -6.13 22.74 -23.04
CA ASP A 92 -7.26 22.77 -23.98
C ASP A 92 -7.00 23.77 -25.13
N ASN A 93 -6.51 24.96 -24.81
CA ASN A 93 -6.13 25.96 -25.80
C ASN A 93 -5.05 25.44 -26.77
N VAL A 94 -4.03 24.73 -26.28
CA VAL A 94 -2.98 24.16 -27.13
C VAL A 94 -3.52 23.00 -27.98
N LEU A 95 -4.33 22.12 -27.42
CA LEU A 95 -4.93 21.00 -28.16
C LEU A 95 -5.92 21.47 -29.23
N SER A 96 -6.60 22.61 -29.03
CA SER A 96 -7.48 23.23 -30.02
C SER A 96 -6.78 23.60 -31.34
N LEU A 97 -5.44 23.74 -31.31
CA LEU A 97 -4.61 23.99 -32.49
C LEU A 97 -4.39 22.72 -33.35
N ASN A 98 -4.90 21.56 -32.95
CA ASN A 98 -4.64 20.26 -33.58
C ASN A 98 -3.13 19.95 -33.69
N ILE A 99 -2.37 20.28 -32.65
CA ILE A 99 -0.90 20.27 -32.68
C ILE A 99 -0.28 18.87 -32.60
N ILE A 100 -1.03 17.82 -32.22
CA ILE A 100 -0.47 16.49 -31.95
C ILE A 100 0.37 15.91 -33.11
N PRO A 101 -0.09 15.91 -34.38
CA PRO A 101 0.72 15.41 -35.49
C PRO A 101 2.04 16.18 -35.65
N LEU A 102 2.01 17.48 -35.40
CA LEU A 102 3.17 18.35 -35.47
C LEU A 102 4.13 18.13 -34.29
N LEU A 103 3.62 17.87 -33.08
CA LEU A 103 4.47 17.48 -31.94
C LEU A 103 5.23 16.19 -32.25
N ILE A 104 4.59 15.22 -32.92
CA ILE A 104 5.25 13.98 -33.34
C ILE A 104 6.34 14.29 -34.38
N GLU A 105 6.04 15.09 -35.40
CA GLU A 105 7.03 15.50 -36.41
C GLU A 105 8.25 16.19 -35.78
N LEU A 106 8.00 17.14 -34.87
CA LEU A 106 9.05 17.88 -34.16
C LEU A 106 9.88 16.99 -33.23
N LEU A 107 9.23 16.05 -32.54
CA LEU A 107 9.88 15.10 -31.64
C LEU A 107 10.80 14.13 -32.40
N GLU A 108 10.43 13.73 -33.62
CA GLU A 108 11.27 12.85 -34.46
C GLU A 108 12.35 13.59 -35.26
N ASN A 109 12.56 14.88 -35.03
CA ASN A 109 13.65 15.62 -35.65
C ASN A 109 14.99 15.36 -34.94
N PHE A 110 15.62 14.24 -35.25
CA PHE A 110 16.88 13.77 -34.65
C PHE A 110 18.09 14.69 -34.89
N ASP A 111 17.99 15.65 -35.81
CA ASP A 111 19.06 16.61 -36.09
C ASP A 111 19.06 17.82 -35.13
N ASP A 112 17.98 18.03 -34.36
CA ASP A 112 17.81 19.19 -33.47
C ASP A 112 17.35 18.76 -32.06
N HIS A 113 18.33 18.41 -31.22
CA HIS A 113 18.06 17.98 -29.84
C HIS A 113 17.35 19.04 -28.98
N LEU A 114 17.59 20.33 -29.23
CA LEU A 114 16.94 21.40 -28.46
C LEU A 114 15.45 21.48 -28.82
N LEU A 115 15.13 21.35 -30.10
CA LEU A 115 13.74 21.26 -30.55
C LEU A 115 13.05 20.01 -30.01
N GLN A 116 13.72 18.85 -30.01
CA GLN A 116 13.17 17.63 -29.41
C GLN A 116 12.89 17.79 -27.92
N TYR A 117 13.84 18.39 -27.18
CA TYR A 117 13.71 18.64 -25.75
C TYR A 117 12.50 19.54 -25.43
N GLU A 118 12.41 20.71 -26.08
CA GLU A 118 11.30 21.65 -25.88
C GLU A 118 9.95 21.03 -26.29
N THR A 119 9.94 20.20 -27.35
CA THR A 119 8.74 19.48 -27.79
C THR A 119 8.32 18.41 -26.78
N ALA A 120 9.26 17.61 -26.27
CA ALA A 120 8.99 16.64 -25.21
C ALA A 120 8.47 17.31 -23.94
N TRP A 121 8.92 18.53 -23.66
CA TRP A 121 8.43 19.31 -22.53
C TRP A 121 6.97 19.77 -22.73
N ILE A 122 6.60 20.24 -23.92
CA ILE A 122 5.19 20.49 -24.25
C ILE A 122 4.34 19.24 -23.98
N ILE A 123 4.78 18.07 -24.47
CA ILE A 123 4.07 16.80 -24.27
C ILE A 123 3.96 16.45 -22.79
N THR A 124 5.02 16.68 -22.01
CA THR A 124 5.04 16.45 -20.55
C THR A 124 3.97 17.29 -19.85
N ASN A 125 3.84 18.56 -20.23
CA ASN A 125 2.87 19.47 -19.63
C ASN A 125 1.42 19.11 -20.01
N ILE A 126 1.19 18.65 -21.25
CA ILE A 126 -0.12 18.11 -21.66
C ILE A 126 -0.45 16.86 -20.85
N ALA A 127 0.50 15.94 -20.66
CA ALA A 127 0.31 14.73 -19.87
C ALA A 127 0.10 15.01 -18.36
N ALA A 128 0.62 16.13 -17.86
CA ALA A 128 0.43 16.58 -16.48
C ALA A 128 -0.98 17.13 -16.20
N GLY A 129 -1.76 17.44 -17.24
CA GLY A 129 -3.14 17.93 -17.13
C GLY A 129 -4.15 16.84 -16.72
N SER A 130 -5.40 16.99 -17.16
CA SER A 130 -6.47 16.03 -16.91
C SER A 130 -6.25 14.65 -17.58
N THR A 131 -7.06 13.67 -17.19
CA THR A 131 -7.11 12.36 -17.85
C THR A 131 -7.49 12.47 -19.33
N GLN A 132 -8.38 13.40 -19.69
CA GLN A 132 -8.79 13.65 -21.09
C GLN A 132 -7.61 14.17 -21.93
N HIS A 133 -6.73 14.99 -21.34
CA HIS A 133 -5.52 15.47 -22.02
C HIS A 133 -4.53 14.32 -22.27
N THR A 134 -4.38 13.42 -21.30
CA THR A 134 -3.57 12.22 -21.43
C THR A 134 -4.14 11.29 -22.51
N GLU A 135 -5.46 11.11 -22.54
CA GLU A 135 -6.16 10.33 -23.55
C GLU A 135 -5.94 10.89 -24.96
N ALA A 136 -5.94 12.22 -25.14
CA ALA A 136 -5.66 12.84 -26.43
C ALA A 136 -4.26 12.50 -26.94
N LEU A 137 -3.22 12.53 -26.09
CA LEU A 137 -1.86 12.13 -26.45
C LEU A 137 -1.79 10.65 -26.87
N VAL A 138 -2.43 9.77 -26.11
CA VAL A 138 -2.42 8.32 -26.36
C VAL A 138 -3.19 7.98 -27.63
N ALA A 139 -4.38 8.55 -27.83
CA ALA A 139 -5.20 8.36 -29.03
C ALA A 139 -4.51 8.92 -30.28
N GLY A 140 -3.74 10.00 -30.13
CA GLY A 140 -2.91 10.58 -31.19
C GLY A 140 -1.62 9.81 -31.51
N GLY A 141 -1.32 8.71 -30.80
CA GLY A 141 -0.16 7.86 -31.06
C GLY A 141 1.17 8.40 -30.52
N VAL A 142 1.16 9.43 -29.67
CA VAL A 142 2.38 10.10 -29.17
C VAL A 142 3.28 9.15 -28.37
N THR A 143 2.70 8.20 -27.62
CA THR A 143 3.43 7.27 -26.76
C THR A 143 4.45 6.41 -27.50
N GLN A 144 4.10 5.90 -28.69
CA GLN A 144 5.01 5.08 -29.50
C GLN A 144 6.23 5.89 -29.98
N HIS A 145 6.00 7.16 -30.32
CA HIS A 145 7.05 8.06 -30.81
C HIS A 145 7.97 8.51 -29.66
N LEU A 146 7.41 8.76 -28.46
CA LEU A 146 8.21 8.97 -27.25
C LEU A 146 9.13 7.77 -26.97
N ILE A 147 8.61 6.54 -26.99
CA ILE A 147 9.41 5.34 -26.71
C ILE A 147 10.47 5.10 -27.79
N LYS A 148 10.14 5.34 -29.06
CA LYS A 148 11.09 5.29 -30.17
C LYS A 148 12.25 6.27 -29.94
N VAL A 149 11.96 7.54 -29.69
CA VAL A 149 13.00 8.57 -29.48
C VAL A 149 13.80 8.32 -28.21
N LEU A 150 13.17 7.86 -27.12
CA LEU A 150 13.88 7.44 -25.91
C LEU A 150 14.93 6.35 -26.20
N SER A 151 14.56 5.39 -27.04
CA SER A 151 15.41 4.24 -27.37
C SER A 151 16.51 4.56 -28.37
N THR A 152 16.35 5.59 -29.21
CA THR A 152 17.30 5.93 -30.28
C THR A 152 18.14 7.17 -30.01
N SER A 153 17.68 8.08 -29.14
CA SER A 153 18.39 9.32 -28.81
C SER A 153 19.65 9.03 -27.99
N ASN A 154 20.71 9.78 -28.25
CA ASN A 154 21.93 9.82 -27.43
C ASN A 154 22.01 11.06 -26.53
N ASN A 155 20.98 11.92 -26.56
CA ASN A 155 20.91 13.12 -25.75
C ASN A 155 20.17 12.85 -24.44
N ILE A 156 20.89 12.94 -23.33
CA ILE A 156 20.38 12.64 -21.98
C ILE A 156 19.24 13.59 -21.58
N GLU A 157 19.29 14.87 -21.95
CA GLU A 157 18.25 15.85 -21.62
C GLU A 157 16.94 15.51 -22.32
N VAL A 158 17.00 15.15 -23.61
CA VAL A 158 15.86 14.69 -24.40
C VAL A 158 15.28 13.40 -23.80
N GLN A 159 16.13 12.41 -23.51
CA GLN A 159 15.69 11.16 -22.87
C GLN A 159 14.98 11.44 -21.55
N THR A 160 15.57 12.27 -20.69
CA THR A 160 15.03 12.63 -19.37
C THR A 160 13.65 13.29 -19.49
N GLN A 161 13.49 14.23 -20.42
CA GLN A 161 12.20 14.89 -20.64
C GLN A 161 11.13 13.92 -21.16
N ILE A 162 11.51 12.99 -22.04
CA ILE A 162 10.62 11.94 -22.53
C ILE A 162 10.19 10.99 -21.41
N ILE A 163 11.13 10.58 -20.55
CA ILE A 163 10.84 9.70 -19.40
C ILE A 163 9.85 10.37 -18.46
N TRP A 164 9.98 11.68 -18.24
CA TRP A 164 9.02 12.44 -17.45
C TRP A 164 7.63 12.43 -18.08
N ALA A 165 7.51 12.70 -19.39
CA ALA A 165 6.24 12.60 -20.10
C ALA A 165 5.59 11.21 -19.94
N LEU A 166 6.38 10.15 -20.16
CA LEU A 166 5.91 8.77 -20.03
C LEU A 166 5.51 8.41 -18.60
N GLY A 167 6.24 8.92 -17.60
CA GLY A 167 5.90 8.75 -16.18
C GLY A 167 4.57 9.42 -15.81
N ASN A 168 4.27 10.61 -16.35
CA ASN A 168 2.98 11.28 -16.16
C ASN A 168 1.83 10.50 -16.81
N ILE A 169 2.05 9.98 -18.03
CA ILE A 169 1.08 9.13 -18.74
C ILE A 169 0.82 7.83 -17.96
N ALA A 170 1.87 7.19 -17.44
CA ALA A 170 1.78 5.98 -16.62
C ALA A 170 1.01 6.20 -15.31
N GLY A 171 1.24 7.35 -14.68
CA GLY A 171 0.64 7.76 -13.41
C GLY A 171 -0.84 8.09 -13.51
N ASP A 172 -1.33 8.50 -14.69
CA ASP A 172 -2.72 8.92 -14.87
C ASP A 172 -3.71 7.74 -14.76
N GLY A 173 -3.40 6.58 -15.37
CA GLY A 173 -4.35 5.47 -15.40
C GLY A 173 -3.76 4.12 -15.77
N VAL A 174 -4.42 3.04 -15.30
CA VAL A 174 -3.99 1.65 -15.58
C VAL A 174 -4.00 1.32 -17.07
N VAL A 175 -4.95 1.87 -17.84
CA VAL A 175 -5.06 1.65 -19.28
C VAL A 175 -3.84 2.24 -20.00
N PHE A 176 -3.49 3.49 -19.71
CA PHE A 176 -2.34 4.16 -20.33
C PHE A 176 -1.02 3.49 -19.97
N ARG A 177 -0.88 3.09 -18.71
CA ARG A 177 0.28 2.32 -18.23
C ARG A 177 0.43 0.98 -18.96
N HIS A 178 -0.67 0.26 -19.18
CA HIS A 178 -0.61 -0.99 -19.93
C HIS A 178 -0.19 -0.77 -21.39
N ILE A 179 -0.66 0.29 -22.04
CA ILE A 179 -0.30 0.64 -23.42
C ILE A 179 1.21 0.88 -23.54
N ILE A 180 1.79 1.70 -22.66
CA ILE A 180 3.23 2.01 -22.71
C ILE A 180 4.11 0.83 -22.27
N LEU A 181 3.67 0.02 -21.30
CA LEU A 181 4.34 -1.22 -20.92
C LEU A 181 4.39 -2.22 -22.09
N SER A 182 3.27 -2.41 -22.76
CA SER A 182 3.17 -3.30 -23.92
C SER A 182 3.98 -2.80 -25.12
N ALA A 183 4.27 -1.50 -25.16
CA ALA A 183 5.14 -0.88 -26.15
C ALA A 183 6.64 -1.01 -25.80
N GLY A 184 7.01 -1.67 -24.70
CA GLY A 184 8.40 -1.95 -24.35
C GLY A 184 9.11 -0.79 -23.65
N VAL A 185 8.39 0.14 -23.01
CA VAL A 185 9.01 1.30 -22.33
C VAL A 185 9.98 0.90 -21.22
N LEU A 186 9.83 -0.28 -20.62
CA LEU A 186 10.61 -0.65 -19.44
C LEU A 186 12.09 -0.90 -19.79
N ASP A 187 12.38 -1.50 -20.95
CA ASP A 187 13.75 -1.83 -21.37
C ASP A 187 14.70 -0.60 -21.37
N PRO A 188 14.37 0.54 -22.02
CA PRO A 188 15.22 1.72 -21.96
C PRO A 188 15.30 2.35 -20.57
N LEU A 189 14.24 2.30 -19.75
CA LEU A 189 14.30 2.80 -18.37
C LEU A 189 15.30 1.98 -17.53
N LEU A 190 15.23 0.65 -17.64
CA LEU A 190 16.12 -0.25 -16.90
C LEU A 190 17.55 -0.16 -17.39
N TYR A 191 17.78 0.13 -18.67
CA TYR A 191 19.11 0.42 -19.19
C TYR A 191 19.70 1.66 -18.52
N ILE A 192 18.95 2.76 -18.44
CA ILE A 192 19.40 4.01 -17.80
C ILE A 192 19.73 3.77 -16.32
N LEU A 193 18.84 3.10 -15.58
CA LEU A 193 19.05 2.81 -14.16
C LEU A 193 20.21 1.85 -13.90
N SER A 194 20.48 0.91 -14.83
CA SER A 194 21.62 -0.02 -14.71
C SER A 194 22.96 0.64 -15.03
N ASN A 195 22.95 1.81 -15.66
CA ASN A 195 24.14 2.59 -15.99
C ASN A 195 24.07 3.99 -15.36
N TYR A 196 23.40 4.12 -14.21
CA TYR A 196 23.07 5.42 -13.61
C TYR A 196 24.30 6.32 -13.37
N GLU A 197 25.52 5.75 -13.28
CA GLU A 197 26.77 6.50 -13.09
C GLU A 197 27.13 7.42 -14.28
N ILE A 198 26.61 7.17 -15.49
CA ILE A 198 26.84 8.04 -16.66
C ILE A 198 25.81 9.15 -16.80
N TYR A 199 24.73 9.10 -16.01
CA TYR A 199 23.63 10.05 -16.07
C TYR A 199 23.77 11.09 -14.97
N ASP A 200 23.24 12.30 -15.22
CA ASP A 200 23.08 13.25 -14.13
C ASP A 200 22.04 12.73 -13.12
N TYR A 201 22.12 13.27 -11.92
CA TYR A 201 21.32 12.79 -10.81
C TYR A 201 19.82 13.04 -10.97
N MET A 202 19.44 14.09 -11.71
CA MET A 202 18.04 14.41 -11.96
C MET A 202 17.42 13.41 -12.94
N ALA A 203 18.17 13.02 -13.97
CA ALA A 203 17.78 11.96 -14.90
C ALA A 203 17.53 10.64 -14.16
N VAL A 204 18.39 10.28 -13.20
CA VAL A 204 18.20 9.08 -12.36
C VAL A 204 16.93 9.18 -11.53
N ARG A 205 16.71 10.30 -10.81
CA ARG A 205 15.48 10.52 -10.02
C ARG A 205 14.22 10.38 -10.87
N ILE A 206 14.16 11.07 -12.01
CA ILE A 206 13.02 11.02 -12.92
C ILE A 206 12.80 9.60 -13.45
N THR A 207 13.88 8.87 -13.75
CA THR A 207 13.79 7.50 -14.26
C THR A 207 13.29 6.52 -13.20
N VAL A 208 13.75 6.65 -11.94
CA VAL A 208 13.24 5.82 -10.84
C VAL A 208 11.78 6.12 -10.56
N TRP A 209 11.39 7.40 -10.51
CA TRP A 209 10.01 7.83 -10.36
C TRP A 209 9.10 7.27 -11.47
N ALA A 210 9.50 7.42 -12.74
CA ALA A 210 8.74 6.91 -13.87
C ALA A 210 8.62 5.37 -13.81
N THR A 211 9.70 4.67 -13.45
CA THR A 211 9.72 3.21 -13.27
C THR A 211 8.77 2.78 -12.14
N ALA A 212 8.73 3.52 -11.03
CA ALA A 212 7.80 3.26 -9.92
C ALA A 212 6.33 3.43 -10.38
N ASN A 213 6.05 4.45 -11.19
CA ASN A 213 4.74 4.63 -11.82
C ASN A 213 4.38 3.48 -12.77
N MET A 214 5.33 2.94 -13.53
CA MET A 214 5.12 1.74 -14.36
C MET A 214 4.74 0.50 -13.53
N CYS A 215 5.21 0.41 -12.30
CA CYS A 215 4.93 -0.71 -11.40
C CYS A 215 3.56 -0.59 -10.70
N ARG A 216 2.88 0.56 -10.81
CA ARG A 216 1.66 0.85 -10.06
C ARG A 216 0.50 -0.02 -10.50
N GLY A 217 -0.41 -0.37 -9.58
CA GLY A 217 -1.67 -1.07 -9.89
C GLY A 217 -1.56 -2.47 -10.49
N CYS A 218 -0.36 -2.94 -10.81
CA CYS A 218 -0.08 -4.29 -11.28
C CYS A 218 -0.01 -5.23 -10.08
N ARG A 219 -0.85 -6.26 -10.06
CA ARG A 219 -0.80 -7.35 -9.08
C ARG A 219 -0.19 -8.58 -9.75
N CYS A 220 0.34 -9.52 -8.96
CA CYS A 220 0.90 -10.76 -9.50
C CYS A 220 -0.03 -11.53 -10.47
N SER A 221 -1.35 -11.36 -10.35
CA SER A 221 -2.36 -11.94 -11.24
C SER A 221 -2.59 -11.19 -12.56
N ASP A 222 -2.00 -10.02 -12.75
CA ASP A 222 -2.15 -9.18 -13.94
C ASP A 222 -1.19 -9.64 -15.04
N PRO A 223 -1.62 -9.76 -16.32
CA PRO A 223 -0.73 -10.08 -17.43
C PRO A 223 0.51 -9.17 -17.54
N SER A 224 0.38 -7.91 -17.14
CA SER A 224 1.47 -6.93 -17.14
C SER A 224 2.50 -7.13 -16.01
N TRP A 225 2.21 -7.98 -15.02
CA TRP A 225 3.14 -8.20 -13.91
C TRP A 225 4.48 -8.77 -14.38
N GLY A 226 4.44 -9.74 -15.30
CA GLY A 226 5.64 -10.30 -15.91
C GLY A 226 6.51 -9.24 -16.60
N LEU A 227 5.90 -8.20 -17.17
CA LEU A 227 6.61 -7.09 -17.81
C LEU A 227 7.37 -6.24 -16.78
N ILE A 228 6.85 -6.04 -15.57
CA ILE A 228 7.49 -5.16 -14.56
C ILE A 228 8.46 -5.87 -13.63
N THR A 229 8.40 -7.20 -13.51
CA THR A 229 9.31 -7.96 -12.63
C THR A 229 10.81 -7.71 -12.86
N PRO A 230 11.32 -7.48 -14.10
CA PRO A 230 12.73 -7.18 -14.31
C PRO A 230 13.22 -5.89 -13.62
N ALA A 231 12.31 -4.99 -13.25
CA ALA A 231 12.66 -3.76 -12.54
C ALA A 231 13.09 -4.01 -11.09
N PHE A 232 12.63 -5.11 -10.45
CA PHE A 232 12.87 -5.35 -9.03
C PHE A 232 14.36 -5.34 -8.62
N PRO A 233 15.26 -6.14 -9.22
CA PRO A 233 16.68 -6.12 -8.84
C PRO A 233 17.36 -4.78 -9.10
N ILE A 234 16.93 -4.05 -10.12
CA ILE A 234 17.50 -2.73 -10.46
C ILE A 234 17.05 -1.69 -9.43
N LEU A 235 15.77 -1.67 -9.06
CA LEU A 235 15.28 -0.81 -7.99
C LEU A 235 15.92 -1.15 -6.64
N ALA A 236 16.20 -2.42 -6.35
CA ALA A 236 16.93 -2.83 -5.14
C ALA A 236 18.35 -2.25 -5.10
N ASN A 237 19.01 -2.12 -6.25
CA ASN A 237 20.30 -1.43 -6.36
C ASN A 237 20.15 0.08 -6.16
N MET A 238 19.08 0.69 -6.69
CA MET A 238 18.81 2.12 -6.50
C MET A 238 18.64 2.51 -5.02
N VAL A 239 18.08 1.63 -4.19
CA VAL A 239 17.96 1.84 -2.73
C VAL A 239 19.32 1.90 -2.00
N GLN A 240 20.39 1.42 -2.63
CA GLN A 240 21.74 1.55 -2.09
C GLN A 240 22.31 2.97 -2.23
N LEU A 241 21.71 3.81 -3.08
CA LEU A 241 22.08 5.22 -3.21
C LEU A 241 21.66 6.00 -1.96
N ASN A 242 22.31 7.13 -1.72
CA ASN A 242 22.03 8.01 -0.57
C ASN A 242 21.20 9.21 -0.98
N ASP A 243 20.08 8.94 -1.66
CA ASP A 243 19.11 9.95 -2.08
C ASP A 243 17.72 9.66 -1.54
N ALA A 244 17.12 10.60 -0.82
CA ALA A 244 15.80 10.40 -0.26
C ALA A 244 14.72 10.17 -1.34
N GLU A 245 14.78 10.87 -2.48
CA GLU A 245 13.79 10.74 -3.56
C GLU A 245 13.97 9.41 -4.30
N ILE A 246 15.20 9.05 -4.69
CA ILE A 246 15.46 7.75 -5.33
C ILE A 246 15.08 6.59 -4.41
N ILE A 247 15.47 6.63 -3.13
CA ILE A 247 15.13 5.58 -2.17
C ILE A 247 13.61 5.43 -2.05
N SER A 248 12.90 6.55 -1.88
CA SER A 248 11.43 6.57 -1.77
C SER A 248 10.77 5.91 -2.98
N ASP A 249 11.11 6.36 -4.19
CA ASP A 249 10.45 5.88 -5.40
C ASP A 249 10.86 4.44 -5.76
N ALA A 250 12.12 4.07 -5.52
CA ALA A 250 12.57 2.68 -5.70
C ALA A 250 11.83 1.73 -4.74
N CYS A 251 11.68 2.10 -3.47
CA CYS A 251 10.90 1.34 -2.50
C CYS A 251 9.41 1.30 -2.87
N TRP A 252 8.83 2.38 -3.38
CA TRP A 252 7.47 2.34 -3.91
C TRP A 252 7.35 1.32 -5.04
N GLY A 253 8.20 1.39 -6.06
CA GLY A 253 8.22 0.45 -7.19
C GLY A 253 8.36 -1.00 -6.74
N MET A 254 9.36 -1.31 -5.89
CA MET A 254 9.56 -2.65 -5.34
C MET A 254 8.34 -3.14 -4.54
N SER A 255 7.74 -2.28 -3.71
CA SER A 255 6.57 -2.66 -2.93
C SER A 255 5.40 -3.06 -3.82
N ARG A 256 5.21 -2.42 -4.98
CA ARG A 256 4.13 -2.77 -5.91
C ARG A 256 4.42 -4.09 -6.63
N ILE A 257 5.67 -4.32 -7.05
CA ILE A 257 6.07 -5.58 -7.66
C ILE A 257 5.86 -6.76 -6.69
N LEU A 258 6.21 -6.58 -5.41
CA LEU A 258 6.04 -7.61 -4.38
C LEU A 258 4.58 -7.83 -3.97
N ASN A 259 3.65 -6.92 -4.30
CA ASN A 259 2.28 -7.00 -3.84
C ASN A 259 1.54 -8.23 -4.41
N GLY A 260 1.06 -9.10 -3.52
CA GLY A 260 0.34 -10.33 -3.88
C GLY A 260 1.23 -11.51 -4.29
N THR A 261 2.56 -11.36 -4.26
CA THR A 261 3.50 -12.44 -4.62
C THR A 261 3.48 -13.60 -3.64
N HIS A 262 3.06 -13.39 -2.38
CA HIS A 262 2.87 -14.45 -1.38
C HIS A 262 1.93 -15.57 -1.82
N LYS A 263 1.03 -15.30 -2.79
CA LYS A 263 0.12 -16.30 -3.37
C LYS A 263 0.78 -17.16 -4.46
N HIS A 264 1.93 -16.74 -4.98
CA HIS A 264 2.64 -17.33 -6.10
C HIS A 264 4.10 -17.59 -5.73
N ARG A 265 4.30 -18.61 -4.86
CA ARG A 265 5.60 -19.00 -4.29
C ARG A 265 6.67 -19.41 -5.32
N GLU A 266 6.26 -19.59 -6.58
CA GLU A 266 7.11 -19.97 -7.71
C GLU A 266 7.87 -18.79 -8.34
N HIS A 267 7.46 -17.55 -8.07
CA HIS A 267 8.17 -16.39 -8.57
C HIS A 267 9.21 -15.91 -7.56
N ALA A 268 10.42 -16.46 -7.68
CA ALA A 268 11.58 -16.11 -6.87
C ALA A 268 12.09 -14.69 -7.19
N LEU A 269 11.35 -13.66 -6.78
CA LEU A 269 11.93 -12.34 -6.58
C LEU A 269 12.84 -12.45 -5.36
N VAL A 270 14.15 -12.51 -5.61
CA VAL A 270 15.15 -12.72 -4.56
C VAL A 270 15.26 -11.43 -3.75
N SER A 271 14.58 -11.41 -2.60
CA SER A 271 14.88 -10.49 -1.52
C SER A 271 15.97 -11.14 -0.68
N ASP A 272 17.20 -10.65 -0.81
CA ASP A 272 18.33 -11.17 -0.04
C ASP A 272 18.51 -10.43 1.30
N SER A 273 19.37 -10.98 2.15
CA SER A 273 19.69 -10.40 3.46
C SER A 273 20.40 -9.03 3.36
N SER A 274 20.97 -8.66 2.20
CA SER A 274 21.61 -7.36 2.02
C SER A 274 20.57 -6.25 1.84
N LEU A 275 19.56 -6.50 1.01
CA LEU A 275 18.43 -5.58 0.81
C LEU A 275 17.67 -5.37 2.13
N CYS A 276 17.35 -6.46 2.84
CA CYS A 276 16.62 -6.35 4.11
C CYS A 276 17.40 -5.52 5.15
N ARG A 277 18.72 -5.70 5.26
CA ARG A 277 19.57 -4.89 6.14
C ARG A 277 19.53 -3.41 5.76
N ARG A 278 19.70 -3.08 4.47
CA ARG A 278 19.62 -1.69 3.99
C ARG A 278 18.27 -1.06 4.31
N LEU A 279 17.15 -1.77 4.08
CA LEU A 279 15.82 -1.27 4.39
C LEU A 279 15.64 -1.01 5.90
N VAL A 280 16.13 -1.91 6.76
CA VAL A 280 16.07 -1.70 8.21
C VAL A 280 16.97 -0.54 8.66
N ASP A 281 18.16 -0.37 8.06
CA ASP A 281 19.04 0.75 8.37
C ASP A 281 18.41 2.10 7.98
N LEU A 282 17.70 2.17 6.85
CA LEU A 282 16.93 3.36 6.46
C LEU A 282 15.81 3.68 7.44
N LEU A 283 15.17 2.68 8.05
CA LEU A 283 14.19 2.89 9.12
C LEU A 283 14.80 3.35 10.45
N ARG A 284 16.11 3.18 10.65
CA ARG A 284 16.83 3.70 11.83
C ARG A 284 17.31 5.13 11.65
N GLU A 285 17.28 5.65 10.42
CA GLU A 285 17.85 6.95 10.10
C GLU A 285 16.87 8.08 10.42
N ASP A 286 17.13 8.78 11.53
CA ASP A 286 16.29 9.90 12.01
C ASP A 286 16.29 11.13 11.07
N SER A 287 17.31 11.28 10.20
CA SER A 287 17.34 12.33 9.17
C SER A 287 16.32 12.12 8.06
N LEU A 288 15.84 10.89 7.86
CA LEU A 288 14.83 10.58 6.87
C LEU A 288 13.43 10.84 7.41
N THR A 289 12.54 11.32 6.54
CA THR A 289 11.17 11.63 6.92
C THR A 289 10.23 10.46 6.63
N SER A 290 8.97 10.59 7.05
CA SER A 290 7.92 9.61 6.73
C SER A 290 7.72 9.40 5.23
N THR A 291 8.11 10.35 4.36
CA THR A 291 8.04 10.15 2.90
C THR A 291 8.93 9.01 2.42
N VAL A 292 10.05 8.75 3.10
CA VAL A 292 10.96 7.64 2.81
C VAL A 292 10.64 6.42 3.69
N HIS A 293 10.37 6.62 4.98
CA HIS A 293 10.08 5.49 5.87
C HIS A 293 8.81 4.72 5.46
N LEU A 294 7.79 5.39 4.93
CA LEU A 294 6.56 4.73 4.48
C LEU A 294 6.82 3.69 3.38
N PRO A 295 7.40 4.02 2.22
CA PRO A 295 7.66 3.02 1.18
C PRO A 295 8.69 1.96 1.60
N VAL A 296 9.68 2.32 2.41
CA VAL A 296 10.66 1.36 2.97
C VAL A 296 9.95 0.32 3.83
N LEU A 297 9.14 0.76 4.80
CA LEU A 297 8.37 -0.12 5.67
C LEU A 297 7.38 -0.96 4.87
N ARG A 298 6.71 -0.36 3.87
CA ARG A 298 5.80 -1.09 2.98
C ARG A 298 6.51 -2.18 2.17
N THR A 299 7.76 -1.95 1.75
CA THR A 299 8.56 -2.99 1.10
C THR A 299 8.85 -4.13 2.08
N LEU A 300 9.26 -3.83 3.31
CA LEU A 300 9.51 -4.84 4.35
C LEU A 300 8.26 -5.66 4.70
N VAL A 301 7.10 -5.02 4.80
CA VAL A 301 5.80 -5.70 5.00
C VAL A 301 5.58 -6.75 3.91
N ASN A 302 5.80 -6.39 2.65
CA ASN A 302 5.56 -7.29 1.53
C ASN A 302 6.61 -8.42 1.47
N ILE A 303 7.88 -8.15 1.82
CA ILE A 303 8.90 -9.21 1.98
C ILE A 303 8.51 -10.17 3.11
N ALA A 304 8.08 -9.65 4.25
CA ALA A 304 7.68 -10.47 5.42
C ALA A 304 6.46 -11.36 5.14
N SER A 305 5.59 -10.98 4.20
CA SER A 305 4.46 -11.80 3.75
C SER A 305 4.85 -12.98 2.86
N GLY A 306 6.11 -13.03 2.41
CA GLY A 306 6.63 -14.01 1.46
C GLY A 306 6.86 -15.41 2.04
N ALA A 307 7.76 -16.15 1.40
CA ALA A 307 8.17 -17.48 1.87
C ALA A 307 9.01 -17.38 3.15
N GLU A 308 9.13 -18.49 3.88
CA GLU A 308 9.83 -18.56 5.17
C GLU A 308 11.23 -17.92 5.15
N LYS A 309 12.01 -18.11 4.07
CA LYS A 309 13.34 -17.51 3.92
C LYS A 309 13.32 -15.98 3.83
N GLN A 310 12.30 -15.40 3.22
CA GLN A 310 12.15 -13.95 3.09
C GLN A 310 11.77 -13.35 4.44
N THR A 311 10.80 -13.95 5.13
CA THR A 311 10.44 -13.57 6.50
C THR A 311 11.64 -13.69 7.44
N GLN A 312 12.45 -14.74 7.31
CA GLN A 312 13.67 -14.89 8.12
C GLN A 312 14.70 -13.80 7.82
N ALA A 313 14.90 -13.41 6.56
CA ALA A 313 15.81 -12.32 6.21
C ALA A 313 15.40 -10.97 6.82
N VAL A 314 14.10 -10.72 6.98
CA VAL A 314 13.56 -9.53 7.67
C VAL A 314 13.89 -9.58 9.17
N ILE A 315 13.74 -10.74 9.81
CA ILE A 315 14.09 -10.94 11.22
C ILE A 315 15.61 -10.76 11.41
N ASP A 316 16.42 -11.43 10.60
CA ASP A 316 17.89 -11.41 10.68
C ASP A 316 18.48 -10.00 10.45
N ALA A 317 17.76 -9.14 9.72
CA ALA A 317 18.12 -7.72 9.53
C ALA A 317 17.86 -6.86 10.79
N GLY A 318 17.20 -7.40 11.81
CA GLY A 318 16.85 -6.69 13.04
C GLY A 318 15.61 -5.80 12.90
N ALA A 319 14.69 -6.17 12.01
CA ALA A 319 13.47 -5.40 11.79
C ALA A 319 12.57 -5.36 13.04
N LEU A 320 12.40 -6.47 13.75
CA LEU A 320 11.51 -6.55 14.93
C LEU A 320 11.88 -5.51 15.99
N THR A 321 13.17 -5.32 16.27
CA THR A 321 13.65 -4.30 17.21
C THR A 321 13.27 -2.90 16.75
N VAL A 322 13.53 -2.54 15.49
CA VAL A 322 13.23 -1.20 14.96
C VAL A 322 11.73 -0.92 14.93
N LEU A 323 10.93 -1.91 14.52
CA LEU A 323 9.47 -1.82 14.54
C LEU A 323 8.98 -1.55 15.98
N THR A 324 9.52 -2.28 16.95
CA THR A 324 9.12 -2.19 18.35
C THR A 324 9.52 -0.85 18.98
N THR A 325 10.77 -0.40 18.78
CA THR A 325 11.28 0.81 19.43
C THR A 325 10.75 2.09 18.81
N SER A 326 10.48 2.09 17.50
CA SER A 326 10.30 3.34 16.74
C SER A 326 8.93 3.47 16.06
N TYR A 327 8.29 2.36 15.68
CA TYR A 327 7.11 2.41 14.80
C TYR A 327 5.81 1.90 15.40
N LEU A 328 5.82 0.93 16.33
CA LEU A 328 4.58 0.47 16.98
C LEU A 328 3.93 1.55 17.85
N SER A 329 4.67 2.56 18.32
CA SER A 329 4.16 3.67 19.15
C SER A 329 4.20 5.04 18.46
N THR A 330 4.55 5.09 17.16
CA THR A 330 4.68 6.36 16.43
C THR A 330 3.34 7.08 16.28
N LYS A 331 3.33 8.42 16.24
CA LYS A 331 2.11 9.20 16.03
C LYS A 331 1.56 9.09 14.60
N ASN A 332 2.40 8.74 13.63
CA ASN A 332 1.98 8.57 12.25
C ASN A 332 1.16 7.28 12.11
N LEU A 333 -0.16 7.42 11.91
CA LEU A 333 -1.11 6.30 11.86
C LEU A 333 -0.73 5.25 10.80
N THR A 334 -0.33 5.69 9.60
CA THR A 334 0.02 4.79 8.50
C THR A 334 1.27 3.98 8.80
N LEU A 335 2.32 4.62 9.34
CA LEU A 335 3.54 3.93 9.77
C LEU A 335 3.25 2.94 10.91
N ARG A 336 2.43 3.34 11.89
CA ARG A 336 2.06 2.48 13.03
C ARG A 336 1.32 1.23 12.57
N ARG A 337 0.33 1.40 11.69
CA ARG A 337 -0.42 0.31 11.09
C ARG A 337 0.50 -0.64 10.30
N ASP A 338 1.32 -0.10 9.42
CA ASP A 338 2.21 -0.91 8.57
C ASP A 338 3.26 -1.65 9.41
N ALA A 339 3.73 -1.07 10.52
CA ALA A 339 4.63 -1.75 11.45
C ALA A 339 3.95 -2.93 12.14
N CYS A 340 2.71 -2.75 12.61
CA CYS A 340 1.94 -3.83 13.21
C CYS A 340 1.63 -4.95 12.19
N LEU A 341 1.35 -4.58 10.93
CA LEU A 341 1.16 -5.53 9.83
C LEU A 341 2.45 -6.30 9.50
N ALA A 342 3.62 -5.67 9.55
CA ALA A 342 4.89 -6.37 9.38
C ALA A 342 5.08 -7.43 10.48
N VAL A 343 4.80 -7.08 11.74
CA VAL A 343 4.85 -8.02 12.87
C VAL A 343 3.84 -9.16 12.69
N SER A 344 2.62 -8.89 12.24
CA SER A 344 1.60 -9.91 12.04
C SER A 344 1.97 -10.91 10.93
N ASN A 345 2.64 -10.45 9.87
CA ASN A 345 3.20 -11.30 8.83
C ASN A 345 4.33 -12.20 9.35
N VAL A 346 5.21 -11.69 10.21
CA VAL A 346 6.24 -12.52 10.87
C VAL A 346 5.59 -13.56 11.79
N ALA A 347 4.57 -13.17 12.55
CA ALA A 347 3.82 -14.06 13.45
C ALA A 347 3.02 -15.14 12.72
N ALA A 348 2.78 -15.01 11.40
CA ALA A 348 2.17 -16.06 10.58
C ALA A 348 3.16 -17.14 10.13
N GLY A 349 4.43 -17.02 10.52
CA GLY A 349 5.54 -17.85 10.08
C GLY A 349 5.71 -19.15 10.85
N THR A 350 6.94 -19.68 10.81
CA THR A 350 7.33 -20.91 11.50
C THR A 350 7.43 -20.73 13.02
N TYR A 351 7.59 -21.83 13.75
CA TYR A 351 7.83 -21.81 15.20
C TYR A 351 8.93 -20.83 15.62
N CYS A 352 10.09 -20.87 14.95
CA CYS A 352 11.22 -19.99 15.26
C CYS A 352 10.89 -18.50 15.01
N GLN A 353 10.05 -18.21 14.01
CA GLN A 353 9.67 -16.85 13.63
C GLN A 353 8.65 -16.27 14.62
N VAL A 354 7.68 -17.07 15.05
CA VAL A 354 6.76 -16.70 16.15
C VAL A 354 7.54 -16.51 17.44
N ASN A 355 8.49 -17.40 17.75
CA ASN A 355 9.33 -17.28 18.93
C ASN A 355 10.21 -16.00 18.89
N ALA A 356 10.64 -15.54 17.71
CA ALA A 356 11.33 -14.26 17.58
C ALA A 356 10.42 -13.07 17.93
N VAL A 357 9.15 -13.10 17.52
CA VAL A 357 8.15 -12.08 17.88
C VAL A 357 7.90 -12.06 19.39
N LEU A 358 7.68 -13.23 19.99
CA LEU A 358 7.33 -13.33 21.42
C LEU A 358 8.49 -12.99 22.37
N ASN A 359 9.73 -13.16 21.94
CA ASN A 359 10.92 -12.83 22.73
C ASN A 359 11.51 -11.46 22.44
N GLU A 360 10.99 -10.71 21.46
CA GLU A 360 11.45 -9.34 21.20
C GLU A 360 11.03 -8.41 22.37
N PRO A 361 11.97 -7.72 23.04
CA PRO A 361 11.65 -6.91 24.21
C PRO A 361 10.63 -5.79 23.92
N ASN A 362 9.61 -5.65 24.78
CA ASN A 362 8.54 -4.65 24.67
C ASN A 362 7.58 -4.84 23.48
N LEU A 363 7.77 -5.84 22.63
CA LEU A 363 6.94 -6.02 21.44
C LEU A 363 5.52 -6.40 21.83
N MET A 364 5.35 -7.40 22.70
CA MET A 364 4.02 -7.87 23.09
C MET A 364 3.30 -6.83 23.97
N GLU A 365 4.00 -6.11 24.84
CA GLU A 365 3.45 -4.97 25.56
C GLU A 365 2.89 -3.90 24.61
N ASN A 366 3.64 -3.57 23.55
CA ASN A 366 3.19 -2.63 22.52
C ASN A 366 1.97 -3.17 21.77
N VAL A 367 1.95 -4.45 21.39
CA VAL A 367 0.80 -5.07 20.72
C VAL A 367 -0.45 -5.00 21.60
N VAL A 368 -0.33 -5.28 22.90
CA VAL A 368 -1.44 -5.16 23.86
C VAL A 368 -1.92 -3.71 23.97
N ALA A 369 -1.00 -2.73 24.00
CA ALA A 369 -1.37 -1.31 23.99
C ALA A 369 -2.11 -0.93 22.69
N LEU A 370 -1.72 -1.48 21.54
CA LEU A 370 -2.35 -1.22 20.24
C LEU A 370 -3.77 -1.80 20.13
N LEU A 371 -4.16 -2.76 20.97
CA LEU A 371 -5.56 -3.19 21.05
C LEU A 371 -6.48 -2.09 21.59
N TRP A 372 -5.93 -1.05 22.23
CA TRP A 372 -6.66 0.13 22.70
C TRP A 372 -6.51 1.34 21.76
N ASP A 373 -5.94 1.17 20.58
CA ASP A 373 -5.76 2.27 19.64
C ASP A 373 -7.12 2.86 19.19
N ASN A 374 -7.16 4.17 18.98
CA ASN A 374 -8.35 4.85 18.47
C ASN A 374 -8.60 4.52 16.99
N ASP A 375 -7.58 4.10 16.26
CA ASP A 375 -7.68 3.67 14.88
C ASP A 375 -7.98 2.17 14.79
N VAL A 376 -9.20 1.86 14.36
CA VAL A 376 -9.70 0.50 14.18
C VAL A 376 -8.83 -0.33 13.22
N LYS A 377 -8.20 0.30 12.21
CA LYS A 377 -7.29 -0.39 11.28
C LYS A 377 -6.03 -0.86 12.02
N VAL A 378 -5.52 -0.09 12.99
CA VAL A 378 -4.38 -0.49 13.84
C VAL A 378 -4.79 -1.60 14.81
N VAL A 379 -5.92 -1.46 15.50
CA VAL A 379 -6.47 -2.50 16.40
C VAL A 379 -6.61 -3.82 15.65
N LYS A 380 -7.09 -3.78 14.41
CA LYS A 380 -7.20 -4.97 13.57
C LYS A 380 -5.86 -5.66 13.41
N GLU A 381 -4.81 -4.96 13.00
CA GLU A 381 -3.49 -5.58 12.81
C GLU A 381 -2.92 -6.16 14.11
N ALA A 382 -3.17 -5.52 15.26
CA ALA A 382 -2.77 -6.06 16.57
C ALA A 382 -3.50 -7.38 16.89
N CYS A 383 -4.79 -7.48 16.55
CA CYS A 383 -5.55 -8.73 16.68
C CYS A 383 -5.00 -9.85 15.77
N TRP A 384 -4.50 -9.50 14.57
CA TRP A 384 -3.83 -10.45 13.69
C TRP A 384 -2.51 -10.95 14.30
N VAL A 385 -1.71 -10.09 14.96
CA VAL A 385 -0.50 -10.53 15.66
C VAL A 385 -0.84 -11.61 16.71
N LEU A 386 -1.84 -11.38 17.56
CA LEU A 386 -2.27 -12.35 18.57
C LEU A 386 -2.80 -13.66 17.96
N SER A 387 -3.67 -13.55 16.96
CA SER A 387 -4.27 -14.72 16.30
C SER A 387 -3.21 -15.58 15.60
N ASN A 388 -2.26 -14.94 14.92
CA ASN A 388 -1.18 -15.66 14.24
C ASN A 388 -0.19 -16.28 15.24
N SER A 389 0.16 -15.57 16.32
CA SER A 389 1.10 -16.07 17.35
C SER A 389 0.55 -17.29 18.11
N THR A 390 -0.77 -17.46 18.17
CA THR A 390 -1.42 -18.62 18.80
C THR A 390 -1.71 -19.77 17.84
N SER A 391 -1.58 -19.55 16.52
CA SER A 391 -2.04 -20.49 15.48
C SER A 391 -1.27 -21.81 15.40
N LEU A 392 -0.04 -21.86 15.93
CA LEU A 392 0.77 -23.07 15.98
C LEU A 392 0.35 -24.05 17.08
N HIS A 393 -0.62 -23.68 17.93
CA HIS A 393 -1.11 -24.49 19.04
C HIS A 393 0.01 -25.00 19.97
N ASP A 394 1.02 -24.15 20.21
CA ASP A 394 2.13 -24.43 21.13
C ASP A 394 1.84 -23.87 22.53
N SER A 395 2.01 -24.70 23.56
CA SER A 395 1.76 -24.31 24.94
C SER A 395 2.78 -23.31 25.48
N GLY A 396 4.02 -23.35 25.01
CA GLY A 396 5.05 -22.36 25.36
C GLY A 396 4.67 -20.97 24.88
N HIS A 397 4.31 -20.84 23.60
CA HIS A 397 3.85 -19.58 23.00
C HIS A 397 2.62 -19.02 23.71
N ILE A 398 1.59 -19.85 23.96
CA ILE A 398 0.38 -19.41 24.66
C ILE A 398 0.71 -18.93 26.08
N ASN A 399 1.54 -19.66 26.83
CA ASN A 399 1.93 -19.27 28.17
C ASN A 399 2.72 -17.96 28.19
N LEU A 400 3.57 -17.69 27.19
CA LEU A 400 4.25 -16.40 27.05
C LEU A 400 3.25 -15.27 26.76
N ILE A 401 2.28 -15.49 25.86
CA ILE A 401 1.26 -14.49 25.52
C ILE A 401 0.38 -14.16 26.74
N LEU A 402 -0.02 -15.17 27.52
CA LEU A 402 -0.86 -15.02 28.70
C LEU A 402 -0.16 -14.37 29.91
N GLN A 403 1.16 -14.12 29.84
CA GLN A 403 1.86 -13.28 30.83
C GLN A 403 1.51 -11.80 30.67
N TYR A 404 1.00 -11.40 29.50
CA TYR A 404 0.56 -10.04 29.21
C TYR A 404 -0.96 -9.93 29.38
N ASP A 405 -1.45 -8.72 29.67
CA ASP A 405 -2.89 -8.44 29.82
C ASP A 405 -3.61 -8.38 28.47
N ILE A 406 -3.69 -9.51 27.77
CA ILE A 406 -4.47 -9.64 26.55
C ILE A 406 -5.98 -9.72 26.85
N LEU A 407 -6.36 -10.14 28.06
CA LEU A 407 -7.76 -10.45 28.36
C LEU A 407 -8.61 -9.19 28.51
N THR A 408 -8.12 -8.16 29.19
CA THR A 408 -8.87 -6.90 29.35
C THR A 408 -9.28 -6.27 28.00
N PRO A 409 -8.37 -6.06 27.02
CA PRO A 409 -8.76 -5.54 25.71
C PRO A 409 -9.67 -6.50 24.93
N LEU A 410 -9.44 -7.82 24.99
CA LEU A 410 -10.33 -8.79 24.35
C LEU A 410 -11.77 -8.68 24.87
N LEU A 411 -11.95 -8.61 26.18
CA LEU A 411 -13.26 -8.47 26.81
C LEU A 411 -13.92 -7.15 26.43
N HIS A 412 -13.16 -6.05 26.34
CA HIS A 412 -13.67 -4.76 25.87
C HIS A 412 -14.26 -4.87 24.46
N HIS A 413 -13.49 -5.41 23.51
CA HIS A 413 -13.92 -5.55 22.11
C HIS A 413 -15.08 -6.52 21.95
N LEU A 414 -15.09 -7.65 22.67
CA LEU A 414 -16.21 -8.60 22.63
C LEU A 414 -17.52 -7.98 23.12
N ARG A 415 -17.47 -7.09 24.13
CA ARG A 415 -18.66 -6.42 24.68
C ARG A 415 -19.13 -5.24 23.85
N ASN A 416 -18.27 -4.69 22.99
CA ASN A 416 -18.59 -3.52 22.19
C ASN A 416 -19.34 -3.92 20.90
N PRO A 417 -20.62 -3.53 20.73
CA PRO A 417 -21.40 -3.88 19.55
C PRO A 417 -20.91 -3.20 18.26
N SER A 418 -20.09 -2.17 18.37
CA SER A 418 -19.49 -1.47 17.23
C SER A 418 -18.16 -2.09 16.77
N THR A 419 -17.67 -3.14 17.44
CA THR A 419 -16.44 -3.83 17.01
C THR A 419 -16.64 -4.47 15.62
N PRO A 420 -15.77 -4.17 14.64
CA PRO A 420 -15.88 -4.76 13.31
C PRO A 420 -15.79 -6.28 13.32
N GLN A 421 -16.49 -6.92 12.37
CA GLN A 421 -16.54 -8.37 12.25
C GLN A 421 -15.15 -9.00 12.02
N GLU A 422 -14.26 -8.35 11.28
CA GLU A 422 -12.87 -8.81 11.06
C GLU A 422 -12.10 -8.94 12.38
N ILE A 423 -12.24 -7.95 13.28
CA ILE A 423 -11.63 -7.97 14.61
C ILE A 423 -12.26 -9.09 15.43
N MET A 424 -13.60 -9.11 15.53
CA MET A 424 -14.33 -10.14 16.28
C MET A 424 -13.90 -11.56 15.89
N ASN A 425 -13.79 -11.82 14.58
CA ASN A 425 -13.36 -13.12 14.09
C ASN A 425 -11.95 -13.48 14.57
N LYS A 426 -10.99 -12.53 14.55
CA LYS A 426 -9.62 -12.77 15.00
C LYS A 426 -9.50 -12.95 16.51
N LEU A 427 -10.31 -12.23 17.29
CA LEU A 427 -10.39 -12.45 18.74
C LEU A 427 -10.87 -13.87 19.06
N ILE A 428 -11.93 -14.31 18.38
CA ILE A 428 -12.48 -15.65 18.57
C ILE A 428 -11.48 -16.72 18.11
N ASP A 429 -10.82 -16.54 16.97
CA ASP A 429 -9.77 -17.46 16.50
C ASP A 429 -8.63 -17.57 17.55
N THR A 430 -8.22 -16.44 18.16
CA THR A 430 -7.22 -16.42 19.23
C THR A 430 -7.68 -17.25 20.45
N LEU A 431 -8.93 -17.07 20.89
CA LEU A 431 -9.50 -17.82 22.01
C LEU A 431 -9.60 -19.33 21.72
N ILE A 432 -10.05 -19.69 20.50
CA ILE A 432 -10.11 -21.09 20.05
C ILE A 432 -8.72 -21.70 20.09
N ASN A 433 -7.70 -21.00 19.60
CA ASN A 433 -6.33 -21.48 19.59
C ASN A 433 -5.80 -21.75 21.01
N ILE A 434 -6.05 -20.82 21.95
CA ILE A 434 -5.66 -20.96 23.36
C ILE A 434 -6.32 -22.19 23.99
N LEU A 435 -7.65 -22.28 23.86
CA LEU A 435 -8.43 -23.36 24.45
C LEU A 435 -8.07 -24.74 23.86
N SER A 436 -7.84 -24.80 22.55
CA SER A 436 -7.49 -26.05 21.86
C SER A 436 -6.19 -26.67 22.38
N VAL A 437 -5.23 -25.86 22.84
CA VAL A 437 -3.98 -26.38 23.43
C VAL A 437 -4.22 -27.04 24.78
N GLY A 438 -5.15 -26.49 25.58
CA GLY A 438 -5.53 -27.10 26.86
C GLY A 438 -6.06 -28.53 26.70
N ASP A 439 -6.80 -28.80 25.62
CA ASP A 439 -7.31 -30.14 25.28
C ASP A 439 -6.19 -31.13 24.90
N MET A 440 -5.05 -30.64 24.38
CA MET A 440 -3.91 -31.47 23.92
C MET A 440 -2.95 -31.84 25.05
N SER A 441 -2.87 -31.02 26.11
CA SER A 441 -2.01 -31.26 27.29
C SER A 441 -2.48 -32.43 28.17
N SER A 442 -3.67 -32.97 27.95
CA SER A 442 -4.19 -34.18 28.59
C SER A 442 -3.95 -35.41 27.71
N SER A 443 -3.21 -36.41 28.21
CA SER A 443 -2.84 -37.64 27.51
C SER A 443 -4.01 -38.62 27.20
N SER A 444 -5.25 -38.16 27.32
CA SER A 444 -6.53 -38.81 27.00
C SER A 444 -7.55 -37.68 26.80
N PRO A 445 -8.60 -37.79 25.94
CA PRO A 445 -9.60 -36.73 25.83
C PRO A 445 -10.25 -36.54 27.22
N PRO A 446 -10.04 -35.38 27.87
CA PRO A 446 -10.51 -35.19 29.22
C PRO A 446 -12.03 -34.94 29.17
N PRO A 447 -12.76 -35.22 30.26
CA PRO A 447 -14.09 -34.63 30.41
C PRO A 447 -14.00 -33.09 30.31
N PRO A 448 -15.07 -32.38 29.92
CA PRO A 448 -15.11 -30.92 29.72
C PRO A 448 -14.65 -30.03 30.90
N SER A 449 -14.21 -30.61 32.01
CA SER A 449 -13.94 -29.99 33.31
C SER A 449 -12.45 -29.98 33.74
N GLN A 450 -11.49 -30.10 32.81
CA GLN A 450 -10.04 -30.13 33.13
C GLN A 450 -9.15 -29.23 32.24
N ASN A 451 -9.71 -28.30 31.47
CA ASN A 451 -8.91 -27.38 30.66
C ASN A 451 -8.52 -26.14 31.49
N ALA A 452 -7.28 -26.09 31.97
CA ALA A 452 -6.79 -25.00 32.83
C ALA A 452 -6.91 -23.60 32.18
N TYR A 453 -6.76 -23.50 30.85
CA TYR A 453 -6.99 -22.23 30.15
C TYR A 453 -8.47 -21.86 30.15
N ALA A 454 -9.38 -22.83 29.98
CA ALA A 454 -10.81 -22.56 30.08
C ALA A 454 -11.19 -22.03 31.48
N ASP A 455 -10.65 -22.63 32.54
CA ASP A 455 -10.90 -22.18 33.91
C ASP A 455 -10.39 -20.73 34.15
N GLN A 456 -9.17 -20.45 33.70
CA GLN A 456 -8.57 -19.10 33.77
C GLN A 456 -9.41 -18.07 33.00
N LEU A 457 -9.81 -18.40 31.77
CA LEU A 457 -10.60 -17.52 30.91
C LEU A 457 -12.03 -17.33 31.44
N ALA A 458 -12.64 -18.37 32.01
CA ALA A 458 -13.95 -18.26 32.64
C ALA A 458 -13.91 -17.30 33.84
N ALA A 459 -12.88 -17.42 34.69
CA ALA A 459 -12.67 -16.55 35.84
C ALA A 459 -12.46 -15.07 35.46
N SER A 460 -11.97 -14.77 34.24
CA SER A 460 -11.81 -13.40 33.76
C SER A 460 -13.14 -12.75 33.30
N GLY A 461 -14.25 -13.49 33.31
CA GLY A 461 -15.54 -13.01 32.83
C GLY A 461 -15.71 -13.12 31.30
N LEU A 462 -14.91 -13.97 30.64
CA LEU A 462 -15.00 -14.22 29.20
C LEU A 462 -16.36 -14.78 28.79
N VAL A 463 -16.90 -15.72 29.54
CA VAL A 463 -18.20 -16.36 29.25
C VAL A 463 -19.30 -15.31 29.11
N LYS A 464 -19.37 -14.35 30.04
CA LYS A 464 -20.33 -13.25 29.98
C LYS A 464 -20.09 -12.35 28.75
N ALA A 465 -18.84 -12.04 28.44
CA ALA A 465 -18.51 -11.22 27.27
C ALA A 465 -18.89 -11.90 25.94
N LEU A 466 -18.68 -13.21 25.82
CA LEU A 466 -19.08 -14.01 24.65
C LEU A 466 -20.60 -14.07 24.48
N LEU A 467 -21.36 -14.19 25.58
CA LEU A 467 -22.82 -14.14 25.54
C LEU A 467 -23.35 -12.77 25.10
N ILE A 468 -22.71 -11.68 25.54
CA ILE A 468 -23.02 -10.32 25.07
C ILE A 468 -22.72 -10.22 23.57
N ALA A 469 -21.52 -10.61 23.15
CA ALA A 469 -21.08 -10.61 21.75
C ALA A 469 -22.05 -11.37 20.83
N HIS A 470 -22.48 -12.58 21.23
CA HIS A 470 -23.41 -13.41 20.46
C HIS A 470 -24.75 -12.72 20.17
N ASN A 471 -25.18 -11.82 21.07
CA ASN A 471 -26.44 -11.09 20.95
C ASN A 471 -26.33 -9.77 20.17
N HIS A 472 -25.14 -9.39 19.68
CA HIS A 472 -24.98 -8.21 18.84
C HIS A 472 -25.76 -8.37 17.52
N GLN A 473 -26.68 -7.45 17.23
CA GLN A 473 -27.56 -7.55 16.06
C GLN A 473 -26.79 -7.49 14.72
N GLY A 474 -25.67 -6.77 14.66
CA GLY A 474 -24.85 -6.60 13.46
C GLY A 474 -23.79 -7.68 13.21
N LEU A 475 -23.71 -8.70 14.06
CA LEU A 475 -22.73 -9.79 13.92
C LEU A 475 -23.21 -10.84 12.93
N SER A 476 -22.34 -11.29 12.02
CA SER A 476 -22.69 -12.34 11.06
C SER A 476 -22.98 -13.67 11.73
N GLU A 477 -23.88 -14.45 11.12
CA GLU A 477 -24.24 -15.78 11.62
C GLU A 477 -23.04 -16.73 11.71
N THR A 478 -22.06 -16.60 10.81
CA THR A 478 -20.80 -17.36 10.88
C THR A 478 -20.03 -17.09 12.17
N ILE A 479 -19.94 -15.83 12.60
CA ILE A 479 -19.24 -15.50 13.84
C ILE A 479 -20.07 -15.91 15.06
N LYS A 480 -21.40 -15.73 15.02
CA LYS A 480 -22.29 -16.22 16.09
C LYS A 480 -22.19 -17.73 16.27
N GLU A 481 -22.09 -18.49 15.18
CA GLU A 481 -21.86 -19.93 15.17
C GLU A 481 -20.54 -20.31 15.84
N LYS A 482 -19.45 -19.60 15.51
CA LYS A 482 -18.14 -19.80 16.15
C LYS A 482 -18.21 -19.55 17.66
N ILE A 483 -18.87 -18.46 18.08
CA ILE A 483 -19.07 -18.17 19.52
C ILE A 483 -19.86 -19.29 20.18
N ARG A 484 -20.94 -19.78 19.55
CA ARG A 484 -21.76 -20.86 20.08
C ARG A 484 -20.95 -22.14 20.24
N SER A 485 -20.23 -22.55 19.20
CA SER A 485 -19.35 -23.72 19.21
C SER A 485 -18.30 -23.63 20.31
N LEU A 486 -17.71 -22.44 20.52
CA LEU A 486 -16.74 -22.19 21.57
C LEU A 486 -17.36 -22.33 22.97
N LEU A 487 -18.55 -21.75 23.18
CA LEU A 487 -19.28 -21.87 24.45
C LEU A 487 -19.69 -23.32 24.74
N GLU A 488 -20.19 -24.04 23.73
CA GLU A 488 -20.62 -25.44 23.85
C GLU A 488 -19.46 -26.38 24.16
N ARG A 489 -18.29 -26.16 23.54
CA ARG A 489 -17.16 -27.07 23.70
C ARG A 489 -16.39 -26.87 25.01
N TRP A 490 -16.08 -25.62 25.37
CA TRP A 490 -15.19 -25.34 26.50
C TRP A 490 -15.87 -24.69 27.70
N PHE A 491 -17.07 -24.12 27.52
CA PHE A 491 -17.71 -23.35 28.59
C PHE A 491 -19.10 -23.84 28.98
N TYR A 492 -19.54 -25.01 28.51
CA TYR A 492 -20.89 -25.52 28.79
C TYR A 492 -21.18 -25.60 30.30
N GLY A 493 -20.22 -26.06 31.09
CA GLY A 493 -20.33 -26.13 32.56
C GLY A 493 -20.40 -24.76 33.26
N TYR A 494 -19.99 -23.68 32.59
CA TYR A 494 -20.00 -22.31 33.10
C TYR A 494 -21.27 -21.54 32.73
N LEU A 495 -22.12 -22.12 31.87
CA LEU A 495 -23.44 -21.58 31.52
C LEU A 495 -24.45 -21.98 32.60
N HIS A 496 -24.39 -21.34 33.77
CA HIS A 496 -25.37 -21.60 34.83
C HIS A 496 -26.81 -21.32 34.35
N GLY A 497 -27.70 -22.30 34.54
CA GLY A 497 -29.15 -22.08 34.52
C GLY A 497 -29.56 -21.37 35.81
N ASN A 498 -30.51 -20.44 35.71
CA ASN A 498 -31.06 -19.65 36.82
C ASN A 498 -31.10 -20.42 38.16
N GLU A 499 -30.23 -20.07 39.10
CA GLU A 499 -30.52 -20.30 40.52
C GLU A 499 -31.44 -19.17 40.98
N LEU A 500 -32.75 -19.43 40.99
CA LEU A 500 -33.74 -18.79 41.85
C LEU A 500 -35.02 -19.66 41.84
N GLY A 501 -35.15 -20.57 42.82
CA GLY A 501 -36.46 -20.99 43.37
C GLY A 501 -36.91 -22.44 43.14
N ASN A 502 -36.67 -23.27 44.16
CA ASN A 502 -37.45 -24.39 44.70
C ASN A 502 -37.63 -25.70 43.90
N ASP A 503 -37.07 -26.75 44.52
CA ASP A 503 -37.58 -28.11 44.80
C ASP A 503 -38.48 -28.85 43.81
N ASP A 504 -38.09 -30.12 43.61
CA ASP A 504 -38.80 -31.27 43.03
C ASP A 504 -39.11 -31.21 41.52
N ASP A 505 -38.35 -31.94 40.71
CA ASP A 505 -38.91 -33.02 39.85
C ASP A 505 -37.80 -33.75 39.07
N ASP A 506 -38.04 -35.03 38.83
CA ASP A 506 -37.23 -36.02 38.16
C ASP A 506 -36.99 -35.71 36.67
N GLY A 507 -35.82 -36.14 36.17
CA GLY A 507 -35.56 -36.30 34.74
C GLY A 507 -35.01 -35.04 34.07
N ILE A 508 -33.68 -34.96 33.92
CA ILE A 508 -33.04 -33.93 33.11
C ILE A 508 -33.41 -34.17 31.65
N ASP A 509 -34.48 -33.50 31.23
CA ASP A 509 -34.92 -33.37 29.85
C ASP A 509 -33.95 -32.45 29.09
N ILE A 510 -33.60 -32.89 27.89
CA ILE A 510 -32.62 -32.28 26.99
C ILE A 510 -33.29 -31.06 26.35
N ALA A 511 -33.28 -29.92 27.06
CA ALA A 511 -33.67 -28.64 26.48
C ALA A 511 -32.57 -28.15 25.53
N SER A 512 -32.92 -27.98 24.25
CA SER A 512 -32.05 -27.41 23.21
C SER A 512 -31.37 -26.13 23.70
N ILE A 513 -30.07 -26.01 23.44
CA ILE A 513 -29.26 -24.83 23.75
C ILE A 513 -29.85 -23.53 23.17
N GLU A 514 -30.65 -23.62 22.09
CA GLU A 514 -31.45 -22.52 21.56
C GLU A 514 -32.39 -21.91 22.61
N GLU A 515 -32.92 -22.73 23.52
CA GLU A 515 -33.83 -22.30 24.58
C GLU A 515 -33.08 -21.62 25.73
N ARG A 516 -31.87 -22.07 26.10
CA ARG A 516 -31.05 -21.42 27.14
C ARG A 516 -30.44 -20.10 26.66
N VAL A 517 -29.95 -20.05 25.42
CA VAL A 517 -29.50 -18.81 24.78
C VAL A 517 -30.69 -17.88 24.49
N GLY A 518 -31.85 -18.44 24.12
CA GLY A 518 -33.11 -17.71 23.92
C GLY A 518 -33.71 -17.11 25.20
N ARG A 519 -33.66 -17.81 26.34
CA ARG A 519 -34.11 -17.28 27.64
C ARG A 519 -33.24 -16.12 28.14
N LEU A 520 -31.95 -16.08 27.79
CA LEU A 520 -31.07 -14.93 28.05
C LEU A 520 -31.41 -13.70 27.20
N ARG A 521 -32.03 -13.85 26.02
CA ARG A 521 -32.56 -12.70 25.23
C ARG A 521 -33.68 -11.95 25.95
N ILE A 522 -34.47 -12.64 26.77
CA ILE A 522 -35.65 -12.08 27.45
C ILE A 522 -35.24 -11.27 28.71
N ASN A 523 -34.16 -11.65 29.40
CA ASN A 523 -33.75 -10.99 30.64
C ASN A 523 -32.93 -9.69 30.44
N MET A 524 -32.44 -9.38 29.23
CA MET A 524 -31.71 -8.13 28.97
C MET A 524 -32.60 -6.94 28.58
N GLU A 525 -33.91 -7.14 28.39
CA GLU A 525 -34.87 -6.03 28.17
C GLU A 525 -35.18 -5.21 29.45
N GLY A 526 -34.65 -5.62 30.61
CA GLY A 526 -34.88 -4.98 31.91
C GLY A 526 -33.68 -4.26 32.54
N VAL A 527 -32.55 -4.11 31.83
CA VAL A 527 -31.38 -3.40 32.36
C VAL A 527 -31.28 -2.03 31.68
N ASP A 528 -31.70 -0.99 32.40
CA ASP A 528 -31.52 0.40 32.01
C ASP A 528 -30.05 0.67 31.65
N VAL A 529 -29.88 1.27 30.47
CA VAL A 529 -28.61 1.75 29.93
C VAL A 529 -28.20 2.99 30.72
N PHE A 530 -27.04 2.92 31.37
CA PHE A 530 -26.23 4.10 31.74
C PHE A 530 -24.79 3.90 31.29
#